data_AF-A0A1V4UYQ4-F1
#
_entry.id   AF-A0A1V4UYQ4-F1
#
_cell.length_a   1.000
_cell.length_b   1.000
_cell.length_c   1.000
_cell.angle_alpha   90.00
_cell.angle_beta   90.00
_cell.angle_gamma   90.00
#
_symmetry.space_group_name_H-M   'P 1'
#
loop_
_entity.id
_entity.type
_entity.pdbx_description
1 polymer ?
#
loop_
_entity_poly.entity_id
_entity_poly.type
_entity_poly.pdbx_seq_one_letter_code
_entity_poly.pdbx_strand_id
1 'polypeptide(L)' 'MPTSKKQLEKLNRAKKAKAEELTKLAATGSESAKKKLKKLQKKIK' A
#
# COMPACT_ATOMS: atom_id res chain seq x y z
N MET A 1 0.47 17.99 9.76
CA MET A 1 0.05 17.47 11.07
C MET A 1 0.99 16.36 11.49
N PRO A 2 1.75 16.50 12.58
CA PRO A 2 2.59 15.41 13.08
C PRO A 2 1.69 14.30 13.62
N THR A 3 1.75 13.11 13.01
CA THR A 3 1.03 11.94 13.49
C THR A 3 1.82 11.29 14.62
N SER A 4 1.13 10.94 15.71
CA SER A 4 1.76 10.24 16.84
C SER A 4 2.38 8.91 16.38
N LYS A 5 3.41 8.41 17.07
CA LYS A 5 4.11 7.16 16.74
C LYS A 5 3.14 5.97 16.59
N LYS A 6 2.12 5.90 17.47
CA LYS A 6 1.02 4.90 17.40
C LYS A 6 0.14 5.07 16.16
N GLN A 7 -0.14 6.29 15.72
CA GLN A 7 -0.88 6.52 14.48
C GLN A 7 -0.04 6.16 13.25
N LEU A 8 1.27 6.44 13.27
CA LEU A 8 2.18 6.06 12.19
C LEU A 8 2.22 4.54 12.00
N GLU A 9 2.28 3.77 13.09
CA GLU A 9 2.21 2.31 13.04
C GLU A 9 0.89 1.82 12.44
N LYS A 10 -0.25 2.38 12.86
CA LYS A 10 -1.55 2.03 12.28
C LYS A 10 -1.60 2.33 10.78
N LEU A 11 -1.09 3.48 10.35
CA LEU A 11 -1.01 3.85 8.93
C LEU A 11 -0.08 2.93 8.15
N ASN A 12 1.04 2.51 8.72
CA ASN A 12 1.96 1.57 8.08
C ASN A 12 1.34 0.17 7.94
N ARG A 13 0.60 -0.31 8.94
CA ARG A 13 -0.18 -1.56 8.83
C ARG A 13 -1.24 -1.46 7.74
N ALA A 14 -1.99 -0.36 7.68
CA ALA A 14 -3.00 -0.13 6.65
C ALA A 14 -2.39 -0.04 5.24
N LYS A 15 -1.21 0.58 5.09
CA LYS A 15 -0.46 0.61 3.82
C LYS A 15 0.00 -0.78 3.40
N LYS A 16 0.49 -1.61 4.33
CA LYS A 16 0.88 -3.01 4.06
C LYS A 16 -0.31 -3.85 3.63
N ALA A 17 -1.43 -3.79 4.34
CA ALA A 17 -2.65 -4.51 3.98
C ALA A 17 -3.16 -4.13 2.57
N LYS A 18 -3.21 -2.82 2.25
CA LYS A 18 -3.55 -2.37 0.89
C LYS A 18 -2.55 -2.82 -0.16
N ALA A 19 -1.26 -2.88 0.17
CA ALA A 19 -0.24 -3.39 -0.74
C ALA A 19 -0.47 -4.89 -1.01
N GLU A 20 -0.73 -5.70 0.01
CA GLU A 20 -1.03 -7.12 -0.14
C GLU A 20 -2.29 -7.37 -0.98
N GLU A 21 -3.38 -6.63 -0.75
CA GLU A 21 -4.59 -6.71 -1.57
C GLU A 21 -4.33 -6.34 -3.04
N LEU A 22 -3.61 -5.24 -3.27
CA LEU A 22 -3.21 -4.84 -4.63
C LEU A 22 -2.27 -5.87 -5.26
N THR A 23 -1.48 -6.59 -4.46
CA THR A 23 -0.57 -7.65 -4.96
C THR A 23 -1.36 -8.87 -5.38
N LYS A 24 -2.35 -9.29 -4.59
CA LYS A 24 -3.29 -10.37 -4.94
C LYS A 24 -4.05 -10.03 -6.22
N LEU A 25 -4.61 -8.81 -6.31
CA LEU A 25 -5.32 -8.35 -7.51
C LEU A 25 -4.39 -8.20 -8.73
N ALA A 26 -3.13 -7.82 -8.52
CA ALA A 26 -2.13 -7.78 -9.58
C ALA A 26 -1.74 -9.18 -10.07
N ALA A 27 -1.70 -10.16 -9.17
CA ALA A 27 -1.43 -11.56 -9.47
C ALA A 27 -2.58 -12.20 -10.27
N THR A 28 -3.83 -11.79 -10.03
CA THR A 28 -5.00 -12.18 -10.84
C THR A 28 -5.10 -11.46 -12.19
N GLY A 29 -4.04 -10.77 -12.63
CA GLY A 29 -3.98 -10.14 -13.95
C GLY A 29 -4.52 -8.70 -14.03
N SER A 30 -4.91 -8.08 -12.92
CA SER A 30 -5.40 -6.69 -12.95
C SER A 30 -4.25 -5.70 -13.19
N GLU A 31 -4.17 -5.15 -14.40
CA GLU A 31 -3.25 -4.07 -14.78
C GLU A 31 -3.40 -2.83 -13.88
N SER A 32 -4.65 -2.51 -13.50
CA SER A 32 -4.96 -1.38 -12.64
C SER A 32 -4.37 -1.55 -11.24
N ALA A 33 -4.36 -2.78 -10.71
CA ALA A 33 -3.77 -3.11 -9.43
C ALA A 33 -2.23 -3.04 -9.49
N LYS A 34 -1.61 -3.53 -10.57
CA LYS A 34 -0.15 -3.36 -10.82
C LYS A 34 0.26 -1.90 -10.83
N LYS A 35 -0.47 -1.03 -11.56
CA LYS A 35 -0.20 0.42 -11.63
C LYS A 35 -0.36 1.09 -10.25
N LYS A 36 -1.40 0.73 -9.50
CA LYS A 36 -1.64 1.25 -8.13
C LYS A 36 -0.55 0.78 -7.16
N LEU A 37 -0.15 -0.48 -7.21
CA LEU A 37 0.92 -1.06 -6.38
C LEU A 37 2.26 -0.35 -6.64
N LYS A 38 2.63 -0.17 -7.92
CA LYS A 38 3.87 0.54 -8.31
C LYS A 38 3.87 2.00 -7.81
N LYS A 39 2.74 2.72 -7.89
CA LYS A 39 2.59 4.07 -7.33
C LYS A 39 2.73 4.08 -5.80
N LEU A 40 2.18 3.07 -5.13
CA LEU A 40 2.21 2.93 -3.67
C LEU A 40 3.64 2.65 -3.18
N GLN A 41 4.36 1.74 -3.83
CA GLN A 41 5.79 1.49 -3.57
C GLN A 41 6.65 2.74 -3.76
N LYS A 42 6.43 3.51 -4.84
CA LYS A 42 7.16 4.77 -5.08
C LYS A 42 6.92 5.87 -4.04
N LYS A 43 5.81 5.82 -3.28
CA LYS A 43 5.52 6.76 -2.19
C LYS A 43 6.05 6.30 -0.84
N ILE A 44 6.47 5.03 -0.74
CA ILE A 44 7.04 4.43 0.47
C ILE A 44 8.58 4.45 0.40
N LYS A 45 9.15 4.34 -0.82
CA LYS A 45 10.57 4.56 -1.10
C LYS A 45 10.91 6.05 -1.00
#